data_AF-A0A3D1IV62-F1
#
_entry.id   AF-A0A3D1IV62-F1
#
_cell.length_a   1.000
_cell.length_b   1.000
_cell.length_c   1.000
_cell.angle_alpha   90.00
_cell.angle_beta   90.00
_cell.angle_gamma   90.00
#
_symmetry.space_group_name_H-M   'P 1'
#
loop_
_entity.id
_entity.type
_entity.pdbx_description
1 polymer ?
#
loop_
_entity_poly.entity_id
_entity_poly.type
_entity_poly.pdbx_seq_one_letter_code
_entity_poly.pdbx_strand_id
1 'polypeptide(L)'
;MCEILVCTKGWVDLNGTSGNVAFDSHMPQAGDVIVAVDGGWDWGSSELNQDSAHGFWRILKLPKVSQSDATQFTSPEADSDPQHPSPYLQYRSFYIDRSKITDPTLATYWDDDTRTQPFITMNYSIVDLLAVKTQRAPVAF
;
A
#
# COMPACT_ATOMS: atom_id res chain seq x y z
N MET A 1 8.21 -8.19 15.17
CA MET A 1 6.90 -7.76 14.66
C MET A 1 7.15 -6.63 13.70
N CYS A 2 6.53 -6.64 12.53
CA CYS A 2 6.61 -5.56 11.56
C CYS A 2 5.31 -4.74 11.56
N GLU A 3 5.40 -3.47 11.17
CA GLU A 3 4.25 -2.63 10.84
C GLU A 3 4.41 -2.10 9.42
N ILE A 4 3.33 -2.10 8.64
CA ILE A 4 3.33 -1.55 7.29
C ILE A 4 2.29 -0.45 7.16
N LEU A 5 2.63 0.60 6.42
CA LEU A 5 1.68 1.64 6.00
C LEU A 5 1.14 1.29 4.63
N VAL A 6 -0.17 1.03 4.52
CA VAL A 6 -0.85 0.71 3.27
C VAL A 6 -1.76 1.84 2.80
N CYS A 7 -1.75 2.13 1.50
CA CYS A 7 -2.71 3.02 0.83
C CYS A 7 -4.00 2.25 0.56
N THR A 8 -5.12 2.62 1.19
CA THR A 8 -6.41 1.98 0.94
C THR A 8 -7.20 2.63 -0.19
N LYS A 9 -6.98 3.93 -0.42
CA LYS A 9 -7.53 4.69 -1.55
C LYS A 9 -6.41 5.47 -2.23
N GLY A 10 -6.32 5.28 -3.54
CA GLY A 10 -5.36 5.94 -4.39
C GLY A 10 -5.71 7.38 -4.72
N TRP A 11 -4.76 8.10 -5.29
CA TRP A 11 -5.00 9.43 -5.87
C TRP A 11 -6.17 9.43 -6.84
N VAL A 12 -6.24 8.42 -7.72
CA VAL A 12 -7.33 8.30 -8.70
C VAL A 12 -8.67 8.01 -8.02
N ASP A 13 -8.68 7.25 -6.92
CA ASP A 13 -9.90 6.97 -6.16
C ASP A 13 -10.44 8.23 -5.47
N LEU A 14 -9.55 9.15 -5.10
CA LEU A 14 -9.89 10.39 -4.40
C LEU A 14 -10.23 11.54 -5.34
N ASN A 15 -9.52 11.65 -6.47
CA ASN A 15 -9.57 12.83 -7.34
C ASN A 15 -9.99 12.52 -8.78
N GLY A 16 -10.22 11.25 -9.11
CA GLY A 16 -10.35 10.80 -10.48
C GLY A 16 -9.00 10.75 -11.21
N THR A 17 -9.04 10.32 -12.47
CA THR A 17 -7.85 10.34 -13.34
C THR A 17 -7.57 11.78 -13.74
N SER A 18 -6.34 12.25 -13.57
CA SER A 18 -6.00 13.61 -14.02
C SER A 18 -5.95 13.73 -15.55
N GLY A 19 -5.90 12.58 -16.23
CA GLY A 19 -5.68 12.48 -17.68
C GLY A 19 -4.21 12.68 -18.06
N ASN A 20 -3.36 13.00 -17.08
CA ASN A 20 -1.94 13.11 -17.24
C ASN A 20 -1.28 11.83 -16.71
N VAL A 21 -0.91 10.95 -17.64
CA VAL A 21 -0.28 9.66 -17.34
C VAL A 21 1.01 9.83 -16.53
N ALA A 22 1.76 10.92 -16.75
CA ALA A 22 2.97 11.23 -15.98
C ALA A 22 2.63 11.52 -14.52
N PHE A 23 1.58 12.28 -14.26
CA PHE A 23 1.18 12.61 -12.90
C PHE A 23 0.54 11.40 -12.21
N ASP A 24 -0.38 10.72 -12.88
CA ASP A 24 -1.13 9.59 -12.32
C ASP A 24 -0.22 8.37 -12.00
N SER A 25 0.88 8.20 -12.75
CA SER A 25 1.87 7.13 -12.53
C SER A 25 2.72 7.30 -11.26
N HIS A 26 3.01 8.54 -10.87
CA HIS A 26 3.86 8.84 -9.70
C HIS A 26 3.08 8.91 -8.38
N MET A 27 1.75 8.85 -8.45
CA MET A 27 0.90 8.96 -7.27
C MET A 27 0.60 7.60 -6.64
N PRO A 28 0.55 7.52 -5.29
CA PRO A 28 0.06 6.33 -4.64
C PRO A 28 -1.41 6.04 -5.02
N GLN A 29 -1.65 4.91 -5.69
CA GLN A 29 -2.89 4.17 -5.85
C GLN A 29 -3.26 3.28 -4.63
N ALA A 30 -4.47 2.72 -4.61
CA ALA A 30 -4.89 1.72 -3.62
C ALA A 30 -4.03 0.44 -3.69
N GLY A 31 -3.83 -0.21 -2.54
CA GLY A 31 -3.10 -1.47 -2.40
C GLY A 31 -1.63 -1.30 -2.01
N ASP A 32 -1.10 -0.09 -1.99
CA ASP A 32 0.35 0.07 -1.87
C ASP A 32 0.89 0.09 -0.49
N VAL A 33 2.05 -0.55 -0.35
CA VAL A 33 2.83 -0.44 0.86
C VAL A 33 3.83 0.72 0.72
N ILE A 34 3.46 1.80 1.41
CA ILE A 34 4.29 2.90 1.94
C ILE A 34 5.73 2.54 2.27
N VAL A 35 5.78 1.90 3.42
CA VAL A 35 6.97 1.67 4.20
C VAL A 35 6.68 0.46 5.07
N ALA A 36 7.72 -0.31 5.30
CA ALA A 36 7.75 -1.37 6.29
C ALA A 36 8.74 -0.99 7.38
N VAL A 37 8.26 -0.95 8.61
CA VAL A 37 9.05 -0.56 9.79
C VAL A 37 9.02 -1.67 10.83
N ASP A 38 9.99 -1.63 11.75
CA ASP A 38 9.94 -2.49 12.93
C ASP A 38 8.76 -2.11 13.83
N GLY A 39 8.27 -3.09 14.58
CA GLY A 39 7.15 -2.92 15.49
C GLY A 39 7.44 -1.92 16.60
N GLY A 40 6.44 -1.11 16.93
CA GLY A 40 6.60 0.00 17.88
C GLY A 40 7.14 1.29 17.25
N TRP A 41 7.07 1.42 15.92
CA TRP A 41 7.36 2.66 15.23
C TRP A 41 6.44 3.81 15.70
N ASP A 42 7.02 5.00 15.85
CA ASP A 42 6.29 6.19 16.29
C ASP A 42 5.65 6.88 15.07
N TRP A 43 4.42 6.50 14.76
CA TRP A 43 3.65 7.07 13.66
C TRP A 43 3.23 8.50 13.96
N GLY A 44 3.33 9.38 12.95
CA GLY A 44 2.94 10.77 13.07
C GLY A 44 1.42 10.95 13.17
N SER A 45 1.01 12.14 13.60
CA SER A 45 -0.41 12.49 13.74
C SER A 45 -1.17 12.46 12.40
N SER A 46 -0.50 12.69 11.28
CA SER A 46 -1.07 12.57 9.94
C SER A 46 -1.44 11.13 9.58
N GLU A 47 -0.64 10.15 10.00
CA GLU A 47 -0.92 8.74 9.73
C GLU A 47 -2.02 8.21 10.67
N LEU A 48 -2.12 8.79 11.87
CA LEU A 48 -3.02 8.34 12.93
C LEU A 48 -4.40 9.02 12.95
N ASN A 49 -4.54 10.25 12.45
CA ASN A 49 -5.78 11.03 12.61
C ASN A 49 -6.74 10.92 11.41
N GLN A 50 -8.04 10.82 11.72
CA GLN A 50 -9.14 10.81 10.77
C GLN A 50 -9.23 12.11 9.94
N ASP A 51 -9.02 13.27 10.57
CA ASP A 51 -9.20 14.60 9.95
C ASP A 51 -7.99 15.08 9.13
N SER A 52 -6.97 14.24 8.98
CA SER A 52 -5.85 14.53 8.12
C SER A 52 -6.23 14.34 6.65
N ALA A 53 -5.59 15.07 5.74
CA ALA A 53 -5.67 14.84 4.29
C ALA A 53 -5.14 13.45 3.86
N HIS A 54 -4.88 12.57 4.82
CA HIS A 54 -4.15 11.32 4.81
C HIS A 54 -5.09 10.17 5.26
N GLY A 55 -6.41 10.40 5.23
CA GLY A 55 -7.53 9.52 5.61
C GLY A 55 -7.54 8.12 5.00
N PHE A 56 -6.70 7.88 4.00
CA PHE A 56 -6.61 6.66 3.20
C PHE A 56 -5.36 5.84 3.49
N TRP A 57 -4.52 6.25 4.45
CA TRP A 57 -3.45 5.41 4.93
C TRP A 57 -3.94 4.47 6.03
N ARG A 58 -3.44 3.26 6.11
CA ARG A 58 -3.77 2.32 7.19
C ARG A 58 -2.52 1.64 7.68
N ILE A 59 -2.41 1.45 8.98
CA ILE A 59 -1.29 0.71 9.57
C ILE A 59 -1.75 -0.74 9.79
N LEU A 60 -0.99 -1.70 9.27
CA LEU A 60 -1.18 -3.12 9.53
C LEU A 60 -0.02 -3.63 10.40
N LYS A 61 -0.33 -4.17 11.57
CA LYS A 61 0.66 -4.82 12.45
C LYS A 61 0.71 -6.30 12.13
N LEU A 62 1.90 -6.79 11.82
CA LEU A 62 2.16 -8.14 11.31
C LEU A 62 3.15 -8.86 12.25
N PRO A 63 2.69 -9.49 13.34
CA PRO A 63 3.56 -10.12 14.34
C PRO A 63 4.35 -11.31 13.80
N LYS A 64 3.86 -11.98 12.75
CA LYS A 64 4.50 -13.14 12.13
C LYS A 64 5.36 -12.80 10.89
N VAL A 65 5.56 -11.52 10.60
CA VAL A 65 6.34 -11.05 9.44
C VAL A 65 7.49 -10.19 9.96
N SER A 66 8.70 -10.43 9.44
CA SER A 66 9.87 -9.61 9.74
C SER A 66 9.83 -8.30 8.92
N GLN A 67 10.50 -7.25 9.37
CA GLN A 67 10.59 -6.02 8.57
C GLN A 67 11.25 -6.29 7.22
N SER A 68 12.35 -7.05 7.19
CA SER A 68 13.07 -7.39 5.94
C SER A 68 12.18 -8.10 4.93
N ASP A 69 11.28 -8.96 5.41
CA ASP A 69 10.30 -9.64 4.58
C ASP A 69 9.24 -8.67 4.05
N ALA A 70 8.70 -7.81 4.92
CA ALA A 70 7.71 -6.81 4.57
C ALA A 70 8.24 -5.75 3.60
N THR A 71 9.54 -5.42 3.65
CA THR A 71 10.19 -4.50 2.70
C THR A 71 10.16 -5.03 1.26
N GLN A 72 9.97 -6.33 1.04
CA GLN A 72 9.78 -6.88 -0.32
C GLN A 72 8.39 -6.56 -0.90
N PHE A 73 7.50 -6.00 -0.08
CA PHE A 73 6.15 -5.58 -0.45
C PHE A 73 6.03 -4.07 -0.54
N THR A 74 7.03 -3.30 -0.09
CA THR A 74 7.08 -1.88 -0.42
C THR A 74 7.08 -1.74 -1.93
N SER A 75 6.49 -0.66 -2.42
CA SER A 75 6.30 -0.45 -3.86
C SER A 75 7.40 0.45 -4.40
N PRO A 76 8.63 -0.04 -4.66
CA PRO A 76 9.66 0.78 -5.28
C PRO A 76 9.23 1.15 -6.71
N GLU A 77 9.74 2.28 -7.19
CA GLU A 77 9.71 2.62 -8.60
C GLU A 77 10.52 1.56 -9.37
N ALA A 78 9.94 1.00 -10.42
CA ALA A 78 10.58 -0.04 -11.21
C ALA A 78 10.29 0.18 -12.70
N ASP A 79 11.35 0.15 -13.51
CA ASP A 79 11.27 0.15 -14.96
C ASP A 79 11.34 -1.28 -15.51
N SER A 80 10.60 -1.53 -16.59
CA SER A 80 10.68 -2.79 -17.33
C SER A 80 12.01 -2.97 -18.06
N ASP A 81 12.67 -1.87 -18.44
CA ASP A 81 14.01 -1.86 -19.03
C ASP A 81 14.91 -0.87 -18.26
N PRO A 82 15.84 -1.36 -17.41
CA PRO A 82 16.78 -0.49 -16.69
C PRO A 82 17.71 0.33 -17.60
N GLN A 83 17.89 -0.05 -18.86
CA GLN A 83 18.73 0.67 -19.83
C GLN A 83 17.96 1.78 -20.55
N HIS A 84 16.63 1.70 -20.58
CA HIS A 84 15.74 2.69 -21.17
C HIS A 84 14.60 3.00 -20.19
N PRO A 85 14.91 3.72 -19.10
CA PRO A 85 13.92 4.02 -18.08
C PRO A 85 12.75 4.81 -18.67
N SER A 86 11.55 4.46 -18.23
CA SER A 86 10.33 5.19 -18.55
C SER A 86 10.44 6.63 -18.08
N PRO A 87 9.99 7.63 -18.86
CA PRO A 87 9.75 8.96 -18.31
C PRO A 87 8.59 8.97 -17.29
N TYR A 88 7.81 7.89 -17.23
CA TYR A 88 6.63 7.70 -16.40
C TYR A 88 6.78 6.45 -15.53
N LEU A 89 7.86 6.40 -14.75
CA LEU A 89 8.02 5.38 -13.71
C LEU A 89 6.73 5.30 -12.88
N GLN A 90 6.11 4.14 -12.88
CA GLN A 90 5.03 3.90 -11.95
C GLN A 90 5.65 3.49 -10.61
N TYR A 91 5.14 4.06 -9.53
CA TYR A 91 5.07 3.26 -8.31
C TYR A 91 4.43 1.94 -8.70
N ARG A 92 5.05 0.81 -8.33
CA ARG A 92 4.46 -0.54 -8.20
C ARG A 92 4.76 -1.49 -9.34
N SER A 93 5.80 -2.30 -9.16
CA SER A 93 5.75 -3.66 -9.70
C SER A 93 4.67 -4.49 -8.99
N PHE A 94 4.22 -4.15 -7.76
CA PHE A 94 3.22 -4.91 -7.02
C PHE A 94 2.28 -4.06 -6.16
N TYR A 95 1.15 -4.64 -5.75
CA TYR A 95 0.23 -4.08 -4.76
C TYR A 95 -0.44 -5.21 -3.97
N ILE A 96 -0.96 -4.88 -2.78
CA ILE A 96 -1.89 -5.73 -2.04
C ILE A 96 -3.24 -5.64 -2.75
N ASP A 97 -3.62 -6.75 -3.37
CA ASP A 97 -4.85 -6.90 -4.14
C ASP A 97 -6.01 -7.20 -3.21
N ARG A 98 -6.83 -6.17 -3.02
CA ARG A 98 -8.03 -6.21 -2.22
C ARG A 98 -8.97 -7.35 -2.61
N SER A 99 -9.08 -7.69 -3.90
CA SER A 99 -9.98 -8.75 -4.36
C SER A 99 -9.55 -10.15 -3.89
N LYS A 100 -8.29 -10.30 -3.49
CA LYS A 100 -7.71 -11.54 -2.96
C LYS A 100 -7.74 -11.61 -1.43
N ILE A 101 -8.14 -10.55 -0.75
CA ILE A 101 -8.26 -10.53 0.70
C ILE A 101 -9.48 -11.35 1.11
N THR A 102 -9.24 -12.52 1.69
CA THR A 102 -10.29 -13.41 2.21
C THR A 102 -10.62 -13.15 3.68
N ASP A 103 -9.77 -12.44 4.41
CA ASP A 103 -10.02 -12.08 5.81
C ASP A 103 -11.03 -10.91 5.89
N PRO A 104 -12.24 -11.15 6.44
CA PRO A 104 -13.28 -10.13 6.49
C PRO A 104 -12.90 -8.95 7.40
N THR A 105 -12.01 -9.16 8.37
CA THR A 105 -11.54 -8.12 9.28
C THR A 105 -10.68 -7.11 8.53
N LEU A 106 -9.75 -7.60 7.71
CA LEU A 106 -8.91 -6.74 6.88
C LEU A 106 -9.73 -6.01 5.82
N ALA A 107 -10.69 -6.70 5.18
CA ALA A 107 -11.59 -6.06 4.22
C ALA A 107 -12.41 -4.94 4.86
N THR A 108 -13.00 -5.19 6.03
CA THR A 108 -13.77 -4.18 6.78
C THR A 108 -12.88 -2.99 7.18
N TYR A 109 -11.68 -3.26 7.68
CA TYR A 109 -10.73 -2.22 8.08
C TYR A 109 -10.25 -1.37 6.88
N TRP A 110 -10.11 -2.01 5.71
CA TRP A 110 -9.78 -1.33 4.47
C TRP A 110 -10.88 -0.36 4.03
N ASP A 111 -12.14 -0.75 4.24
CA ASP A 111 -13.35 0.03 3.94
C ASP A 111 -13.74 1.06 5.00
N ASP A 112 -13.09 1.04 6.16
CA ASP A 112 -13.46 1.91 7.26
C ASP A 112 -13.04 3.35 6.97
N ASP A 113 -13.86 4.09 6.24
CA ASP A 113 -13.70 5.52 5.97
C ASP A 113 -13.76 6.39 7.22
N THR A 114 -14.31 5.86 8.32
CA THR A 114 -14.38 6.56 9.60
C THR A 114 -13.08 6.45 10.39
N ARG A 115 -12.15 5.57 10.00
CA ARG A 115 -10.86 5.35 10.68
C ARG A 115 -11.03 5.20 12.19
N THR A 116 -12.00 4.41 12.62
CA THR A 116 -12.31 4.23 14.04
C THR A 116 -11.09 3.67 14.79
N GLN A 117 -10.22 2.93 14.10
CA GLN A 117 -8.93 2.49 14.61
C GLN A 117 -7.81 2.84 13.61
N PRO A 118 -6.68 3.41 14.06
CA PRO A 118 -5.58 3.77 13.16
C PRO A 118 -4.67 2.58 12.80
N PHE A 119 -4.79 1.48 13.54
CA PHE A 119 -4.06 0.24 13.31
C PHE A 119 -4.97 -0.98 13.49
N ILE A 120 -4.65 -2.04 12.77
CA ILE A 120 -5.18 -3.39 13.00
C ILE A 120 -4.01 -4.36 13.15
N THR A 121 -4.17 -5.40 13.98
CA THR A 121 -3.21 -6.49 14.07
C THR A 121 -3.73 -7.68 13.28
N MET A 122 -2.96 -8.11 12.28
CA MET A 122 -3.32 -9.20 11.39
C MET A 122 -2.39 -10.38 11.66
N ASN A 123 -2.95 -11.58 11.86
CA ASN A 123 -2.14 -12.77 12.13
C ASN A 123 -1.59 -13.45 10.85
N TYR A 124 -1.34 -12.64 9.83
CA TYR A 124 -0.84 -13.06 8.52
C TYR A 124 0.63 -13.47 8.62
N SER A 125 0.95 -14.58 7.99
CA SER A 125 2.31 -14.99 7.64
C SER A 125 2.77 -14.32 6.34
N ILE A 126 4.04 -14.51 5.98
CA ILE A 126 4.54 -14.11 4.65
C ILE A 126 3.74 -14.78 3.52
N VAL A 127 3.32 -16.03 3.69
CA VAL A 127 2.57 -16.77 2.67
C VAL A 127 1.21 -16.12 2.43
N ASP A 128 0.54 -15.66 3.49
CA ASP A 128 -0.74 -14.96 3.38
C ASP A 128 -0.58 -13.61 2.65
N LEU A 129 0.50 -12.88 2.92
CA LEU A 129 0.80 -11.63 2.20
C LEU A 129 1.13 -11.89 0.73
N LEU A 130 1.89 -12.95 0.42
CA LEU A 130 2.19 -13.32 -0.97
C LEU A 130 0.94 -13.72 -1.73
N ALA A 131 -0.03 -14.38 -1.08
CA ALA A 131 -1.29 -14.77 -1.71
C ALA A 131 -2.12 -13.56 -2.17
N VAL A 132 -2.03 -12.43 -1.45
CA VAL A 132 -2.72 -11.18 -1.80
C VAL A 132 -1.85 -10.21 -2.60
N LYS A 133 -0.59 -10.54 -2.88
CA LYS A 133 0.30 -9.70 -3.70
C LYS A 133 -0.01 -9.91 -5.18
N THR A 134 -0.26 -8.83 -5.92
CA THR A 134 -0.49 -8.86 -7.37
C THR A 134 0.51 -7.96 -8.08
N GLN A 135 1.06 -8.43 -9.20
CA GLN A 135 1.91 -7.62 -10.06
C GLN A 135 1.07 -6.56 -10.78
N ARG A 136 1.51 -5.31 -10.80
CA ARG A 136 0.85 -4.27 -11.60
C ARG A 136 1.27 -4.43 -13.06
N ALA A 137 0.31 -4.30 -13.96
CA ALA A 137 0.62 -4.26 -15.39
C ALA A 137 1.44 -3.01 -15.70
N PRO A 138 2.59 -3.13 -16.39
CA PRO A 138 3.33 -1.96 -16.88
C PRO A 138 2.46 -1.12 -17.81
N VAL A 139 2.69 0.20 -17.82
CA VAL A 139 2.09 1.07 -18.84
C VAL A 139 2.75 0.78 -20.18
N ALA A 140 1.95 0.45 -21.19
CA ALA A 140 2.44 0.33 -22.55
C ALA A 140 2.77 1.73 -23.10
N PHE A 141 3.94 1.85 -23.74
CA PHE A 141 4.31 3.03 -24.52
C PHE A 141 3.70 2.99 -25.92
#